data_AF-A0A2H3KU84-F1
#
_entry.id   AF-A0A2H3KU84-F1
#
_cell.length_a   1.000
_cell.length_b   1.000
_cell.length_c   1.000
_cell.angle_alpha   90.00
_cell.angle_beta   90.00
_cell.angle_gamma   90.00
#
_symmetry.space_group_name_H-M   'P 1'
#
loop_
_entity.id
_entity.type
_entity.pdbx_description
1 polymer ?
#
loop_
_entity_poly.entity_id
_entity_poly.type
_entity_poly.pdbx_seq_one_letter_code
_entity_poly.pdbx_strand_id
1 'polypeptide(L)' 'MRKTLIRFDWAIKRLLRNKANFVVLEGFLSELLFDNIKIEQILESESNQEYDDNKFNRVDILTHNSK' A
#
# COMPACT_ATOMS: atom_id res chain seq x y z
N MET A 1 -11.28 -13.65 -23.38
CA MET A 1 -9.94 -13.38 -22.82
C MET A 1 -10.06 -13.16 -21.32
N ARG A 2 -9.32 -13.91 -20.50
CA ARG A 2 -9.28 -13.70 -19.05
C ARG A 2 -8.51 -12.39 -18.81
N LYS A 3 -9.18 -11.35 -18.28
CA LYS A 3 -8.50 -10.10 -17.94
C LYS A 3 -7.54 -10.38 -16.77
N THR A 4 -6.25 -10.19 -16.99
CA THR A 4 -5.25 -10.23 -15.91
C THR A 4 -5.41 -8.95 -15.09
N LEU A 5 -6.38 -8.96 -14.19
CA LEU A 5 -6.61 -7.85 -13.26
C LEU A 5 -5.71 -8.05 -12.06
N ILE A 6 -4.87 -7.06 -11.79
CA ILE A 6 -4.14 -6.99 -10.52
C ILE A 6 -5.01 -6.14 -9.58
N ARG A 7 -5.43 -6.72 -8.45
CA ARG A 7 -6.09 -5.94 -7.42
C ARG A 7 -5.06 -5.10 -6.67
N PHE A 8 -5.45 -3.88 -6.31
CA PHE A 8 -4.54 -2.93 -5.66
C PHE A 8 -4.05 -3.43 -4.29
N ASP A 9 -4.91 -4.11 -3.52
CA ASP A 9 -4.54 -4.74 -2.24
C ASP A 9 -3.48 -5.84 -2.41
N TRP A 10 -3.56 -6.62 -3.50
CA TRP A 10 -2.53 -7.59 -3.85
C TRP A 10 -1.21 -6.91 -4.25
N ALA A 11 -1.29 -5.82 -5.04
CA ALA A 11 -0.13 -5.06 -5.44
C ALA A 11 0.59 -4.44 -4.24
N ILE A 12 -0.14 -3.85 -3.28
CA ILE A 12 0.44 -3.30 -2.06
C ILE A 12 1.16 -4.38 -1.26
N LYS A 13 0.52 -5.54 -1.05
CA LYS A 13 1.09 -6.62 -0.23
C LYS A 13 2.35 -7.26 -0.81
N ARG A 14 2.51 -7.27 -2.14
CA ARG A 14 3.59 -8.02 -2.81
C ARG A 14 4.53 -7.15 -3.61
N LEU A 15 4.00 -6.35 -4.54
CA LEU A 15 4.81 -5.52 -5.43
C LEU A 15 5.32 -4.29 -4.68
N LEU A 16 4.46 -3.56 -3.99
CA LEU A 16 4.81 -2.27 -3.38
C LEU A 16 5.48 -2.41 -2.00
N ARG A 17 5.62 -3.62 -1.45
CA ARG A 17 6.35 -3.86 -0.19
C ARG A 17 7.86 -3.64 -0.34
N ASN A 18 8.40 -3.77 -1.54
CA ASN A 18 9.81 -3.51 -1.78
C ASN A 18 10.07 -2.00 -1.80
N LYS A 19 11.08 -1.55 -1.05
CA LYS A 19 11.50 -0.14 -0.96
C LYS A 19 11.77 0.49 -2.33
N ALA A 20 12.25 -0.28 -3.31
CA ALA A 20 12.45 0.19 -4.68
C ALA A 20 11.14 0.63 -5.36
N ASN A 21 10.00 0.09 -4.93
CA ASN A 21 8.67 0.37 -5.49
C ASN A 21 7.91 1.46 -4.72
N PHE A 22 8.51 2.05 -3.67
CA PHE A 22 7.86 3.11 -2.89
C PHE A 22 7.58 4.34 -3.75
N VAL A 23 8.43 4.65 -4.73
CA VAL A 23 8.26 5.80 -5.64
C VAL A 23 6.89 5.81 -6.32
N VAL A 24 6.38 4.63 -6.69
CA VAL A 24 5.05 4.51 -7.32
C VAL A 24 3.95 4.88 -6.34
N LEU A 25 4.08 4.42 -5.09
CA LEU A 25 3.08 4.68 -4.04
C LEU A 25 3.16 6.12 -3.52
N GLU A 26 4.36 6.69 -3.41
CA GLU A 26 4.59 8.11 -3.12
C GLU A 26 3.90 9.01 -4.14
N GLY A 27 4.13 8.78 -5.44
CA GLY A 27 3.50 9.56 -6.49
C GLY A 27 1.97 9.43 -6.49
N PHE A 28 1.47 8.21 -6.31
CA PHE A 28 0.03 7.97 -6.22
C PHE A 28 -0.62 8.69 -5.02
N LEU A 29 -0.05 8.57 -3.82
CA LEU A 29 -0.56 9.22 -2.62
C LEU A 29 -0.44 10.74 -2.71
N SER A 30 0.66 11.24 -3.30
CA SER A 30 0.89 12.67 -3.41
C SER A 30 -0.14 13.36 -4.30
N GLU A 31 -0.48 12.74 -5.43
CA GLU A 31 -1.54 13.24 -6.32
C GLU A 31 -2.93 13.07 -5.71
N LEU A 32 -3.18 11.94 -5.03
CA LEU A 32 -4.48 11.69 -4.40
C LEU A 32 -4.78 12.68 -3.27
N LEU A 33 -3.77 13.07 -2.50
CA LEU A 33 -3.91 13.91 -1.31
C LEU A 33 -3.48 15.37 -1.55
N PHE A 34 -3.03 15.70 -2.77
CA PHE A 34 -2.50 17.00 -3.15
C PHE A 34 -1.41 17.53 -2.18
N ASP A 35 -0.52 16.64 -1.75
CA ASP A 35 0.57 16.92 -0.82
C ASP A 35 1.81 16.11 -1.23
N ASN A 36 3.02 16.59 -0.95
CA ASN A 36 4.23 15.84 -1.26
C ASN A 36 4.49 14.78 -0.19
N ILE A 37 4.17 13.52 -0.47
CA ILE A 37 4.26 12.41 0.46
C ILE A 37 5.51 11.58 0.17
N LYS A 38 6.34 11.39 1.20
CA LYS A 38 7.51 10.52 1.20
C LYS A 38 7.32 9.35 2.14
N ILE A 39 7.49 8.13 1.64
CA ILE A 39 7.30 6.93 2.44
C ILE A 39 8.61 6.58 3.13
N GLU A 40 8.61 6.58 4.46
CA GLU A 40 9.77 6.16 5.24
C GLU A 40 9.80 4.65 5.41
N GLN A 41 8.65 4.08 5.79
CA GLN A 41 8.53 2.66 6.08
C GLN A 41 7.09 2.18 5.90
N ILE A 42 6.94 0.96 5.36
CA ILE A 42 5.67 0.23 5.44
C ILE A 42 5.70 -0.57 6.74
N LEU A 43 4.72 -0.34 7.60
CA LEU A 43 4.59 -1.04 8.87
C LEU A 43 4.01 -2.43 8.63
N GLU A 44 4.39 -3.39 9.48
CA GLU A 44 3.85 -4.74 9.44
C GLU A 44 2.34 -4.69 9.65
N SER A 45 1.60 -5.22 8.67
CA SER A 45 0.16 -5.40 8.73
C SER A 45 -0.23 -6.36 9.85
N GLU A 46 -1.18 -5.99 10.69
CA GLU A 46 -1.90 -6.99 11.49
C GLU A 46 -2.64 -7.95 10.54
N SER A 47 -2.31 -9.24 10.64
CA SER A 47 -2.96 -10.32 9.88
C SER A 47 -3.67 -11.27 10.83
N ASN A 48 -4.49 -10.75 11.74
CA ASN A 48 -5.24 -11.59 12.64
C ASN A 48 -6.72 -11.52 12.34
N GLN A 49 -7.21 -12.52 11.62
CA GLN A 49 -8.63 -12.82 11.53
C GLN A 49 -8.84 -14.33 11.50
N GLU A 50 -9.66 -14.78 12.45
CA GLU A 50 -9.97 -16.19 12.68
C GLU A 50 -10.84 -16.82 11.56
N TYR A 51 -11.39 -16.00 10.66
CA TYR A 51 -12.32 -16.43 9.59
C TYR A 51 -11.91 -15.84 8.23
N ASP A 52 -11.94 -16.68 7.18
CA ASP A 52 -11.49 -16.33 5.81
C ASP A 52 -12.29 -15.17 5.19
N ASP A 53 -13.54 -15.01 5.61
CA ASP A 53 -14.50 -14.00 5.13
C ASP A 53 -14.14 -12.58 5.62
N ASN A 54 -13.44 -12.50 6.75
CA ASN A 54 -13.08 -11.24 7.36
C ASN A 54 -11.77 -10.67 6.83
N LYS A 55 -11.01 -11.46 6.05
CA LYS A 55 -9.63 -11.20 5.61
C LYS A 55 -9.48 -9.87 4.87
N PHE A 56 -9.31 -8.79 5.63
CA PHE A 56 -8.95 -7.49 5.08
C PHE A 56 -7.45 -7.23 5.25
N ASN A 57 -6.89 -6.56 4.26
CA ASN A 57 -5.48 -6.24 4.21
C ASN A 57 -5.30 -4.82 4.72
N ARG A 58 -4.94 -4.65 5.99
CA ARG A 58 -4.58 -3.34 6.53
C ARG A 58 -3.08 -3.16 6.43
N VAL A 59 -2.65 -2.12 5.73
CA VAL A 59 -1.22 -1.79 5.58
C VAL A 59 -1.07 -0.38 6.09
N ASP A 60 -0.41 -0.25 7.24
CA ASP A 60 -0.09 1.06 7.79
C ASP A 60 1.26 1.51 7.19
N ILE A 61 1.35 2.78 6.82
CA ILE A 61 2.51 3.35 6.14
C ILE A 61 2.94 4.58 6.91
N LEU A 62 4.21 4.59 7.35
CA LEU A 62 4.82 5.77 7.93
C LEU A 62 5.33 6.68 6.81
N THR A 63 4.84 7.91 6.80
CA THR A 63 5.15 8.89 5.76
C THR A 63 5.54 10.23 6.35
N HIS A 64 6.44 10.93 5.67
CA HIS A 64 6.72 12.33 5.86
C HIS A 64 5.96 13.16 4.81
N ASN A 65 5.37 14.28 5.21
CA ASN A 65 4.68 15.20 4.31
C ASN A 65 5.02 16.66 4.66
N SER A 66 4.43 17.61 3.94
CA SER A 66 4.78 19.03 4.07
C SER A 66 4.16 19.75 5.29
N LYS A 67 3.29 19.07 6.06
CA LYS A 67 2.65 19.59 7.28
C LYS A 67 3.32 19.06 8.54
#